data_AF-A0A2R6T545-F1
#
_entry.id   AF-A0A2R6T545-F1
#
_cell.length_a   1.000
_cell.length_b   1.000
_cell.length_c   1.000
_cell.angle_alpha   90.00
_cell.angle_beta   90.00
_cell.angle_gamma   90.00
#
_symmetry.space_group_name_H-M   'P 1'
#
loop_
_entity.id
_entity.type
_entity.pdbx_description
1 polymer ?
#
loop_
_entity_poly.entity_id
_entity_poly.type
_entity_poly.pdbx_seq_one_letter_code
_entity_poly.pdbx_strand_id
1 'polypeptide(L)' 'MPLKKNVLKLLENQDKKTPVSVDLISQRLGYSRREVKDALRELEKKGKIETVSGQNQLLFFKKD' A
#
# COMPACT_ATOMS: atom_id res chain seq x y z
N MET A 1 -5.07 -0.23 -15.61
CA MET A 1 -5.39 0.62 -14.43
C MET A 1 -4.11 1.24 -13.87
N PRO A 2 -3.99 2.58 -13.84
CA PRO A 2 -2.78 3.30 -13.37
C PRO A 2 -2.57 3.23 -11.85
N LEU A 3 -3.65 3.07 -11.07
CA LEU A 3 -3.60 3.09 -9.59
C LEU A 3 -2.60 2.08 -9.00
N LYS A 4 -2.67 0.80 -9.36
CA LYS A 4 -1.76 -0.24 -8.83
C LYS A 4 -0.30 0.09 -9.08
N LYS A 5 0.04 0.60 -10.27
CA LYS A 5 1.42 0.99 -10.60
C LYS A 5 1.87 2.17 -9.73
N ASN A 6 0.99 3.14 -9.50
CA ASN A 6 1.30 4.30 -8.66
C ASN A 6 1.45 3.91 -7.18
N VAL A 7 0.57 3.07 -6.65
CA VAL A 7 0.66 2.52 -5.29
C VAL A 7 1.96 1.74 -5.12
N LEU A 8 2.27 0.83 -6.05
CA LEU A 8 3.51 0.06 -6.00
C LEU A 8 4.75 0.97 -6.05
N LYS A 9 4.79 1.94 -6.96
CA LYS A 9 5.90 2.89 -7.09
C LYS A 9 6.06 3.79 -5.85
N LEU A 10 4.95 4.20 -5.24
CA LEU A 10 4.97 4.99 -4.01
C LEU A 10 5.52 4.18 -2.85
N LEU A 11 5.09 2.92 -2.74
CA LEU A 11 5.58 1.97 -1.76
C LEU A 11 7.07 1.63 -2.00
N GLU A 12 7.50 1.36 -3.24
CA GLU A 12 8.90 1.06 -3.58
C GLU A 12 9.86 2.23 -3.33
N ASN A 13 9.40 3.48 -3.55
CA ASN A 13 10.18 4.67 -3.26
C ASN A 13 10.19 5.03 -1.76
N GLN A 14 9.27 4.48 -0.96
CA GLN A 14 9.32 4.62 0.48
C GLN A 14 10.31 3.62 1.09
N ASP A 15 10.90 4.02 2.21
CA ASP A 15 11.76 3.13 2.97
C ASP A 15 10.93 1.89 3.40
N LYS A 16 11.40 0.69 3.03
CA LYS A 16 10.68 -0.57 3.25
C LYS A 16 10.43 -0.89 4.73
N LYS A 17 11.10 -0.18 5.66
CA LYS A 17 10.88 -0.30 7.11
C LYS A 17 9.86 0.69 7.65
N THR A 18 9.47 1.69 6.85
CA THR A 18 8.48 2.68 7.28
C THR A 18 7.08 2.18 6.93
N PRO A 19 6.25 1.82 7.92
CA PRO A 19 4.91 1.40 7.64
C PRO A 19 4.09 2.55 7.07
N VAL A 20 3.35 2.26 6.00
CA VAL A 20 2.53 3.25 5.31
C VAL A 20 1.06 3.00 5.62
N SER A 21 0.33 4.04 6.02
CA SER A 21 -1.11 3.94 6.20
C SER A 21 -1.86 4.13 4.89
N VAL A 22 -2.98 3.42 4.74
CA VAL A 22 -3.87 3.55 3.57
C VAL A 22 -4.29 5.00 3.33
N ASP A 23 -4.53 5.78 4.39
CA ASP A 23 -4.88 7.20 4.29
C ASP A 23 -3.76 8.04 3.70
N LEU A 24 -2.51 7.76 4.07
CA LEU A 24 -1.37 8.49 3.52
C LEU A 24 -1.23 8.24 2.01
N ILE A 25 -1.47 6.99 1.57
CA ILE A 25 -1.46 6.62 0.16
C ILE A 25 -2.63 7.27 -0.59
N SER A 26 -3.82 7.26 0.03
CA SER A 26 -5.03 7.91 -0.48
C SER A 26 -4.81 9.40 -0.68
N GLN A 27 -4.22 10.10 0.30
CA GLN A 27 -3.88 11.52 0.22
C GLN A 27 -2.79 11.79 -0.83
N ARG A 28 -1.71 11.01 -0.85
CA ARG A 28 -0.59 11.18 -1.80
C ARG A 28 -1.00 10.99 -3.25
N LEU A 29 -1.84 9.98 -3.51
CA LEU A 29 -2.22 9.61 -4.86
C LEU A 29 -3.54 10.26 -5.30
N GLY A 30 -4.29 10.90 -4.39
CA GLY A 30 -5.57 11.52 -4.68
C GLY A 30 -6.69 10.52 -4.99
N TYR A 31 -6.58 9.28 -4.50
CA TYR A 31 -7.59 8.23 -4.74
C TYR A 31 -8.43 7.96 -3.50
N SER A 32 -9.61 7.41 -3.73
CA SER A 32 -10.48 6.97 -2.64
C SER A 32 -9.83 5.86 -1.83
N ARG A 33 -9.99 5.91 -0.50
CA ARG A 33 -9.52 4.88 0.45
C ARG A 33 -9.95 3.47 0.03
N ARG A 34 -11.14 3.34 -0.58
CA ARG A 34 -11.67 2.07 -1.11
C ARG A 34 -10.83 1.53 -2.27
N GLU A 35 -10.52 2.36 -3.26
CA GLU A 35 -9.70 1.96 -4.40
C GLU A 35 -8.27 1.62 -3.97
N VAL A 36 -7.72 2.40 -3.03
CA VAL A 36 -6.40 2.11 -2.46
C VAL A 36 -6.41 0.78 -1.72
N LYS A 37 -7.42 0.50 -0.89
CA LYS A 37 -7.57 -0.81 -0.23
C LYS A 37 -7.65 -1.96 -1.23
N ASP A 38 -8.40 -1.79 -2.31
CA ASP A 38 -8.54 -2.82 -3.34
C ASP A 38 -7.21 -3.11 -4.03
N ALA A 39 -6.48 -2.05 -4.40
CA ALA A 39 -5.14 -2.16 -4.98
C ALA A 39 -4.14 -2.82 -4.02
N LEU A 40 -4.15 -2.43 -2.74
CA LEU A 40 -3.28 -2.99 -1.72
C LEU A 40 -3.57 -4.48 -1.48
N ARG A 41 -4.85 -4.87 -1.41
CA ARG A 41 -5.25 -6.26 -1.25
C ARG A 41 -4.76 -7.14 -2.39
N GLU A 42 -4.75 -6.61 -3.62
CA GLU A 42 -4.18 -7.33 -4.76
C GLU A 42 -2.66 -7.41 -4.74
N LEU A 43 -1.97 -6.39 -4.21
CA LEU A 43 -0.52 -6.44 -4.02
C LEU A 43 -0.13 -7.42 -2.92
N GLU A 44 -0.92 -7.50 -1.85
CA GLU A 44 -0.76 -8.48 -0.78
C GLU A 44 -0.95 -9.91 -1.29
N LYS A 45 -2.02 -10.16 -2.06
CA LYS A 45 -2.24 -11.46 -2.71
C LYS A 45 -1.08 -11.89 -3.62
N LYS A 46 -0.36 -10.92 -4.21
CA LYS A 46 0.82 -11.17 -5.04
C LYS A 46 2.11 -11.34 -4.23
N GLY A 47 2.04 -11.29 -2.90
CA GLY A 47 3.20 -11.37 -2.01
C GLY A 47 4.14 -10.16 -2.12
N LYS A 48 3.67 -9.03 -2.69
CA LYS A 48 4.50 -7.83 -2.84
C LYS A 48 4.55 -6.99 -1.57
N ILE A 49 3.48 -7.02 -0.78
CA ILE A 49 3.36 -6.29 0.48
C ILE A 49 2.65 -7.18 1.51
N GLU A 50 2.78 -6.83 2.78
CA GLU A 50 2.03 -7.42 3.88
C GLU A 50 1.23 -6.31 4.55
N THR A 51 -0.09 -6.50 4.68
CA THR A 51 -0.91 -5.57 5.45
C THR A 51 -1.10 -6.11 6.87
N VAL A 52 -0.75 -5.30 7.87
CA VAL A 52 -1.05 -5.61 9.27
C VAL A 52 -2.33 -4.89 9.62
N SER A 53 -3.41 -5.65 9.84
CA SER A 53 -4.66 -5.10 10.35
C SER A 53 -4.56 -4.86 11.85
N GLY A 54 -4.16 -3.65 12.24
CA GLY A 54 -4.41 -3.06 13.56
C GLY A 54 -5.41 -1.89 13.46
N GLN A 55 -5.64 -1.16 14.56
CA GLN A 55 -6.48 0.07 14.57
C GLN A 55 -6.07 1.07 13.46
N ASN A 56 -4.79 1.07 13.06
CA ASN A 56 -4.30 1.61 11.80
C ASN A 56 -3.83 0.46 10.90
N GLN A 57 -4.36 0.34 9.68
CA GLN A 57 -3.78 -0.56 8.68
C GLN A 57 -2.40 -0.07 8.30
N LEU A 58 -1.37 -0.79 8.72
CA LEU A 58 0.04 -0.51 8.42
C LEU A 58 0.51 -1.49 7.34
N LEU A 59 1.17 -0.96 6.31
CA LEU A 59 1.64 -1.71 5.15
C LEU A 59 3.16 -1.90 5.24
N PHE A 60 3.63 -3.12 5.11
CA PHE A 60 5.05 -3.50 5.12
C PHE A 60 5.45 -4.18 3.81
N PHE A 61 6.74 -4.12 3.45
CA PHE A 61 7.28 -4.96 2.38
C PHE A 61 7.82 -6.27 2.94
N LYS A 62 7.43 -7.38 2.32
CA LYS A 62 8.00 -8.70 2.62
C LYS A 62 9.43 -8.78 2.09
N LYS A 63 10.35 -9.28 2.92
CA LYS A 63 11.77 -9.49 2.60
C LYS A 63 11.99 -10.94 2.16
N ASP A 64 12.49 -11.13 0.94
CA ASP A 64 13.29 -12.29 0.54
C ASP A 64 14.76 -12.00 0.87
#